data_AF-A0A7W0QN53-F1
#
_entry.id   AF-A0A7W0QN53-F1
#
_cell.length_a   1.000
_cell.length_b   1.000
_cell.length_c   1.000
_cell.angle_alpha   90.00
_cell.angle_beta   90.00
_cell.angle_gamma   90.00
#
_symmetry.space_group_name_H-M   'P 1'
#
loop_
_entity.id
_entity.type
_entity.pdbx_description
1 polymer ?
#
loop_
_entity_poly.entity_id
_entity_poly.type
_entity_poly.pdbx_seq_one_letter_code
_entity_poly.pdbx_strand_id
1 'polypeptide(L)'
;MTRIAAPAMTIVIVVIAFSGLAGWNRSGQPRLVATLTERELPPSWNAQGLDDESGRQLRIEIEYRHDPLDSRNWLPELRLRAIGFHFNVPTGAPEAADTYAKTPARLAWVVFELDGPAWRDIERRRALQPEAQPAQQRQLQSRLVPVDAGPDFETLLARYPTGHLILRAVVGLTYLMPEHGGPLVYGAIRKIVPGEIAVPSHLRAVLDALPARVEGGPPLPRYEAELAMGRLGIPYLRGVRPLP
;
A
#
# COMPACT_ATOMS: atom_id res chain seq x y z
N MET A 1 2.96 -15.75 47.25
CA MET A 1 2.30 -15.99 45.93
C MET A 1 1.88 -14.68 45.25
N THR A 2 2.66 -13.59 45.36
CA THR A 2 2.27 -12.23 44.93
C THR A 2 3.08 -11.68 43.75
N ARG A 3 4.06 -12.43 43.24
CA ARG A 3 4.97 -11.94 42.17
C ARG A 3 4.51 -12.22 40.74
N ILE A 4 3.45 -13.03 40.55
CA ILE A 4 2.90 -13.39 39.22
C ILE A 4 1.68 -12.53 38.85
N ALA A 5 1.01 -11.91 39.83
CA ALA A 5 -0.21 -11.13 39.60
C ALA A 5 0.03 -9.84 38.79
N ALA A 6 1.13 -9.13 39.06
CA ALA A 6 1.48 -7.90 38.36
C ALA A 6 1.79 -8.12 36.85
N PRO A 7 2.65 -9.07 36.43
CA PRO A 7 2.90 -9.30 35.01
C PRO A 7 1.66 -9.86 34.29
N ALA A 8 0.87 -10.73 34.94
CA ALA A 8 -0.36 -11.26 34.35
C ALA A 8 -1.40 -10.16 34.11
N MET A 9 -1.57 -9.23 35.05
CA MET A 9 -2.51 -8.11 34.92
C MET A 9 -2.09 -7.14 33.81
N THR A 10 -0.79 -6.84 33.69
CA THR A 10 -0.27 -6.03 32.58
C THR A 10 -0.53 -6.68 31.23
N ILE A 11 -0.30 -7.99 31.10
CA ILE A 11 -0.58 -8.74 29.87
C ILE A 11 -2.08 -8.68 29.52
N VAL A 12 -2.97 -8.89 30.50
CA VAL A 12 -4.42 -8.83 30.29
C VAL A 12 -4.86 -7.43 29.84
N ILE A 13 -4.34 -6.36 30.45
CA ILE A 13 -4.65 -4.97 30.05
C ILE A 13 -4.19 -4.72 28.60
N VAL A 14 -2.99 -5.15 28.24
CA VAL A 14 -2.45 -4.99 26.88
C VAL A 14 -3.28 -5.76 25.86
N VAL A 15 -3.66 -7.01 26.16
CA VAL A 15 -4.50 -7.84 25.29
C VAL A 15 -5.90 -7.24 25.10
N ILE A 16 -6.52 -6.75 26.19
CA ILE A 16 -7.83 -6.08 26.12
C ILE A 16 -7.74 -4.78 25.33
N ALA A 17 -6.67 -3.99 25.52
CA ALA A 17 -6.46 -2.75 24.79
C ALA A 17 -6.32 -3.01 23.27
N PHE A 18 -5.51 -3.99 22.87
CA PHE A 18 -5.34 -4.32 21.44
C PHE A 18 -6.58 -4.96 20.82
N SER A 19 -7.28 -5.83 21.54
CA SER A 19 -8.54 -6.44 21.06
C SER A 19 -9.65 -5.39 20.93
N GLY A 20 -9.74 -4.49 21.90
CA GLY A 20 -10.66 -3.35 21.91
C GLY A 20 -10.39 -2.39 20.76
N LEU A 21 -9.12 -2.08 20.46
CA LEU A 21 -8.73 -1.24 19.32
C LEU A 21 -9.11 -1.87 17.97
N ALA A 22 -8.92 -3.18 17.81
CA ALA A 22 -9.32 -3.89 16.60
C ALA A 22 -10.85 -3.89 16.42
N GLY A 23 -11.60 -4.15 17.50
CA GLY A 23 -13.06 -4.06 17.50
C GLY A 23 -13.57 -2.65 17.21
N TRP A 24 -12.95 -1.64 17.83
CA TRP A 24 -13.30 -0.23 17.63
C TRP A 24 -12.99 0.25 16.21
N ASN A 25 -11.84 -0.15 15.64
CA ASN A 25 -11.53 0.17 14.25
C ASN A 25 -12.58 -0.38 13.28
N ARG A 26 -13.12 -1.57 13.55
CA ARG A 26 -14.16 -2.23 12.74
C ARG A 26 -15.58 -1.79 13.10
N SER A 27 -15.75 -0.97 14.14
CA SER A 27 -17.07 -0.52 14.59
C SER A 27 -17.63 0.56 13.67
N GLY A 28 -18.94 0.50 13.43
CA GLY A 28 -19.64 1.43 12.54
C GLY A 28 -19.59 1.03 11.06
N GLN A 29 -20.06 1.92 10.20
CA GLN A 29 -19.98 1.72 8.76
C GLN A 29 -18.54 2.00 8.27
N PRO A 30 -17.98 1.13 7.41
CA PRO A 30 -16.67 1.37 6.84
C PRO A 30 -16.66 2.65 6.02
N ARG A 31 -15.57 3.40 6.12
CA ARG A 31 -15.46 4.73 5.52
C ARG A 31 -15.18 4.66 4.02
N LEU A 32 -14.58 3.57 3.60
CA LEU A 32 -14.19 3.24 2.23
C LEU A 32 -14.16 1.72 2.12
N VAL A 33 -14.69 1.19 1.03
CA VAL A 33 -14.66 -0.24 0.71
C VAL A 33 -14.18 -0.41 -0.72
N ALA A 34 -13.23 -1.32 -0.94
CA ALA A 34 -12.70 -1.66 -2.24
C ALA A 34 -12.62 -3.19 -2.39
N THR A 35 -13.02 -3.69 -3.55
CA THR A 35 -12.84 -5.10 -3.92
C THR A 35 -11.51 -5.24 -4.64
N LEU A 36 -10.59 -5.98 -4.02
CA LEU A 36 -9.23 -6.20 -4.50
C LEU A 36 -9.04 -7.67 -4.88
N THR A 37 -8.09 -7.97 -5.77
CA THR A 37 -7.76 -9.35 -6.14
C THR A 37 -6.43 -9.78 -5.53
N GLU A 38 -6.06 -11.05 -5.74
CA GLU A 38 -4.72 -11.54 -5.39
C GLU A 38 -3.57 -10.67 -5.95
N ARG A 39 -3.80 -9.91 -7.03
CA ARG A 39 -2.80 -8.99 -7.61
C ARG A 39 -2.44 -7.82 -6.68
N GLU A 40 -3.43 -7.30 -5.95
CA GLU A 40 -3.27 -6.18 -5.03
C GLU A 40 -3.07 -6.65 -3.57
N LEU A 41 -3.47 -7.88 -3.27
CA LEU A 41 -3.37 -8.49 -1.94
C LEU A 41 -2.69 -9.88 -1.96
N PRO A 42 -1.51 -10.08 -2.56
CA PRO A 42 -0.90 -11.40 -2.62
C PRO A 42 -0.65 -11.97 -1.21
N PRO A 43 -0.67 -13.32 -1.04
CA PRO A 43 -0.22 -13.94 0.20
C PRO A 43 1.21 -13.46 0.54
N SER A 44 1.47 -13.14 1.82
CA SER A 44 2.82 -12.79 2.25
C SER A 44 3.76 -14.01 2.08
N TRP A 45 5.02 -13.75 1.73
CA TRP A 45 6.00 -14.80 1.37
C TRP A 45 6.30 -15.78 2.51
N ASN A 46 6.04 -15.36 3.76
CA ASN A 46 6.18 -16.19 4.95
C ASN A 46 5.06 -17.26 5.07
N ALA A 47 4.06 -17.26 4.19
CA ALA A 47 3.00 -18.27 4.17
C ALA A 47 3.45 -19.63 3.60
N GLN A 48 4.67 -19.72 3.04
CA GLN A 48 5.16 -20.93 2.35
C GLN A 48 6.11 -21.80 3.19
N GLY A 49 6.51 -21.39 4.40
CA GLY A 49 7.51 -22.12 5.19
C GLY A 49 7.29 -22.04 6.70
N LEU A 50 6.99 -23.21 7.29
CA LEU A 50 7.23 -23.59 8.69
C LEU A 50 6.77 -22.55 9.74
N ASP A 51 5.47 -22.47 9.95
CA ASP A 51 4.82 -22.55 11.28
C ASP A 51 3.34 -22.20 11.11
N ASP A 52 2.48 -23.18 11.36
CA ASP A 52 1.00 -23.13 11.34
C ASP A 52 0.41 -22.06 12.29
N GLU A 53 1.26 -21.40 13.08
CA GLU A 53 0.90 -20.42 14.11
C GLU A 53 1.05 -18.96 13.65
N SER A 54 1.83 -18.67 12.60
CA SER A 54 1.95 -17.31 12.08
C SER A 54 0.72 -16.98 11.21
N GLY A 55 -0.24 -16.26 11.82
CA GLY A 55 -1.52 -15.97 11.19
C GLY A 55 -1.36 -15.45 9.76
N ARG A 56 -2.08 -16.07 8.80
CA ARG A 56 -2.06 -15.68 7.39
C ARG A 56 -2.21 -14.17 7.23
N GLN A 57 -1.32 -13.58 6.45
CA GLN A 57 -1.30 -12.18 6.12
C GLN A 57 -1.33 -12.01 4.60
N LEU A 58 -2.07 -11.00 4.15
CA LEU A 58 -2.04 -10.54 2.77
C LEU A 58 -1.22 -9.26 2.70
N ARG A 59 -0.27 -9.21 1.77
CA ARG A 59 0.57 -8.03 1.54
C ARG A 59 -0.15 -7.06 0.62
N ILE A 60 -0.16 -5.78 0.93
CA ILE A 60 -0.68 -4.75 0.03
C ILE A 60 0.36 -4.50 -1.05
N GLU A 61 0.01 -4.79 -2.29
CA GLU A 61 0.85 -4.53 -3.46
C GLU A 61 0.31 -3.36 -4.27
N ILE A 62 1.22 -2.49 -4.71
CA ILE A 62 0.92 -1.32 -5.54
C ILE A 62 1.78 -1.33 -6.80
N GLU A 63 1.33 -0.63 -7.84
CA GLU A 63 2.16 -0.29 -8.99
C GLU A 63 2.88 1.03 -8.72
N TYR A 64 4.20 0.95 -8.55
CA TYR A 64 5.03 2.12 -8.26
C TYR A 64 5.30 2.93 -9.52
N ARG A 65 5.13 4.25 -9.43
CA ARG A 65 5.47 5.19 -10.52
C ARG A 65 6.92 5.62 -10.42
N HIS A 66 7.84 4.75 -10.82
CA HIS A 66 9.29 4.95 -10.67
C HIS A 66 9.87 6.07 -11.56
N ASP A 67 9.19 6.42 -12.64
CA ASP A 67 9.64 7.51 -13.51
C ASP A 67 9.62 8.86 -12.75
N PRO A 68 10.72 9.63 -12.73
CA PRO A 68 10.80 10.88 -11.98
C PRO A 68 9.80 11.95 -12.44
N LEU A 69 9.54 12.06 -13.75
CA LEU A 69 8.59 13.03 -14.28
C LEU A 69 7.17 12.63 -13.90
N ASP A 70 6.88 11.34 -14.01
CA ASP A 70 5.61 10.76 -13.61
C ASP A 70 5.34 10.94 -12.11
N SER A 71 6.37 10.72 -11.28
CA SER A 71 6.34 11.00 -9.84
C SER A 71 6.01 12.45 -9.53
N ARG A 72 6.61 13.40 -10.25
CA ARG A 72 6.33 14.83 -10.08
C ARG A 72 4.92 15.23 -10.54
N ASN A 73 4.29 14.45 -11.42
CA ASN A 73 2.92 14.71 -11.87
C ASN A 73 1.88 14.35 -10.79
N TRP A 74 1.98 13.16 -10.19
CA TRP A 74 1.01 12.73 -9.16
C TRP A 74 1.37 13.25 -7.76
N LEU A 75 2.66 13.49 -7.50
CA LEU A 75 3.17 14.01 -6.23
C LEU A 75 4.01 15.28 -6.47
N PRO A 76 3.39 16.38 -6.95
CA PRO A 76 4.10 17.62 -7.22
C PRO A 76 4.61 18.28 -5.92
N GLU A 77 5.51 19.24 -6.07
CA GLU A 77 6.11 19.97 -4.95
C GLU A 77 5.08 20.56 -3.99
N LEU A 78 3.94 21.07 -4.51
CA LEU A 78 2.85 21.60 -3.70
C LEU A 78 2.30 20.54 -2.72
N ARG A 79 2.16 19.28 -3.16
CA ARG A 79 1.72 18.17 -2.30
C ARG A 79 2.78 17.79 -1.29
N LEU A 80 4.04 17.75 -1.72
CA LEU A 80 5.17 17.45 -0.83
C LEU A 80 5.28 18.51 0.28
N ARG A 81 5.10 19.79 -0.05
CA ARG A 81 5.04 20.87 0.95
C ARG A 81 3.86 20.70 1.90
N ALA A 82 2.67 20.35 1.40
CA ALA A 82 1.50 20.07 2.23
C ALA A 82 1.70 18.88 3.19
N ILE A 83 2.51 17.89 2.80
CA ILE A 83 2.90 16.74 3.64
C ILE A 83 3.96 17.13 4.69
N GLY A 84 4.61 18.29 4.56
CA GLY A 84 5.62 18.80 5.50
C GLY A 84 7.06 18.62 5.04
N PHE A 85 7.30 18.55 3.73
CA PHE A 85 8.63 18.71 3.16
C PHE A 85 8.96 20.19 2.91
N HIS A 86 10.22 20.56 3.11
CA HIS A 86 10.72 21.90 2.85
C HIS A 86 11.78 21.83 1.76
N PHE A 87 11.64 22.65 0.73
CA PHE A 87 12.62 22.77 -0.35
C PHE A 87 13.39 24.07 -0.18
N ASN A 88 14.47 24.00 0.62
CA ASN A 88 15.31 25.14 0.99
C ASN A 88 16.53 25.32 0.08
N VAL A 89 16.87 24.28 -0.68
CA VAL A 89 17.93 24.29 -1.69
C VAL A 89 17.28 24.35 -3.08
N PRO A 90 17.69 25.27 -3.97
CA PRO A 90 17.15 25.35 -5.32
C PRO A 90 17.26 23.99 -6.05
N THR A 91 16.19 23.60 -6.74
CA THR A 91 16.21 22.41 -7.61
C THR A 91 17.27 22.60 -8.69
N GLY A 92 18.16 21.63 -8.85
CA GLY A 92 19.30 21.72 -9.77
C GLY A 92 20.59 22.25 -9.16
N ALA A 93 20.62 22.66 -7.88
CA ALA A 93 21.88 22.92 -7.20
C ALA A 93 22.64 21.59 -6.96
N PRO A 94 23.97 21.53 -7.12
CA PRO A 94 24.74 20.30 -6.93
C PRO A 94 24.52 19.64 -5.57
N GLU A 95 24.37 20.43 -4.51
CA GLU A 95 24.14 19.99 -3.13
C GLU A 95 22.71 19.52 -2.85
N ALA A 96 21.77 19.73 -3.77
CA ALA A 96 20.36 19.36 -3.57
C ALA A 96 20.17 17.84 -3.49
N ALA A 97 20.94 17.07 -4.26
CA ALA A 97 20.86 15.60 -4.25
C ALA A 97 21.08 15.05 -2.83
N ASP A 98 22.22 15.41 -2.25
CA ASP A 98 22.66 14.97 -0.93
C ASP A 98 21.74 15.49 0.18
N THR A 99 21.34 16.76 0.10
CA THR A 99 20.47 17.39 1.10
C THR A 99 19.11 16.71 1.14
N TYR A 100 18.48 16.50 -0.02
CA TYR A 100 17.13 15.95 -0.07
C TYR A 100 17.09 14.44 0.14
N ALA A 101 18.12 13.69 -0.27
CA ALA A 101 18.22 12.27 0.02
C ALA A 101 18.32 11.97 1.53
N LYS A 102 18.93 12.86 2.30
CA LYS A 102 19.06 12.77 3.77
C LYS A 102 17.84 13.32 4.52
N THR A 103 16.87 13.91 3.80
CA THR A 103 15.67 14.47 4.43
C THR A 103 14.81 13.34 5.01
N PRO A 104 14.42 13.40 6.30
CA PRO A 104 13.63 12.35 6.90
C PRO A 104 12.28 12.19 6.21
N ALA A 105 11.89 10.94 5.99
CA ALA A 105 10.60 10.61 5.39
C ALA A 105 9.43 11.10 6.27
N ARG A 106 8.25 11.23 5.66
CA ARG A 106 7.02 11.71 6.28
C ARG A 106 5.91 10.67 6.13
N LEU A 107 5.09 10.50 7.16
CA LEU A 107 3.87 9.72 7.05
C LEU A 107 2.78 10.60 6.42
N ALA A 108 2.12 10.10 5.39
CA ALA A 108 1.06 10.80 4.69
C ALA A 108 -0.07 9.84 4.28
N TRP A 109 -1.23 10.39 3.95
CA TRP A 109 -2.28 9.66 3.26
C TRP A 109 -2.06 9.73 1.76
N VAL A 110 -2.15 8.59 1.09
CA VAL A 110 -1.97 8.46 -0.35
C VAL A 110 -3.22 7.84 -0.93
N VAL A 111 -3.70 8.44 -2.02
CA VAL A 111 -4.82 7.97 -2.81
C VAL A 111 -4.31 7.08 -3.92
N PHE A 112 -4.89 5.89 -4.00
CA PHE A 112 -4.62 4.90 -5.01
C PHE A 112 -5.87 4.68 -5.85
N GLU A 113 -5.71 4.74 -7.16
CA GLU A 113 -6.74 4.40 -8.12
C GLU A 113 -6.63 2.92 -8.48
N LEU A 114 -7.76 2.21 -8.45
CA LEU A 114 -7.82 0.80 -8.81
C LEU A 114 -8.34 0.64 -10.23
N ASP A 115 -7.56 0.00 -11.10
CA ASP A 115 -7.97 -0.37 -12.47
C ASP A 115 -8.51 0.83 -13.30
N GLY A 116 -7.96 2.02 -13.03
CA GLY A 116 -8.44 3.27 -13.60
C GLY A 116 -7.56 3.83 -14.73
N PRO A 117 -7.81 5.08 -15.15
CA PRO A 117 -6.97 5.81 -16.10
C PRO A 117 -5.46 5.73 -15.85
N ALA A 118 -5.00 5.81 -14.60
CA ALA A 118 -3.58 5.76 -14.25
C ALA A 118 -2.96 4.39 -14.56
N TRP A 119 -3.68 3.30 -14.29
CA TRP A 119 -3.26 1.95 -14.66
C TRP A 119 -3.21 1.77 -16.18
N ARG A 120 -4.28 2.19 -16.89
CA ARG A 120 -4.35 2.11 -18.36
C ARG A 120 -3.24 2.90 -19.05
N ASP A 121 -2.81 4.01 -18.47
CA ASP A 121 -1.67 4.78 -18.98
C ASP A 121 -0.34 4.02 -18.84
N ILE A 122 -0.12 3.37 -17.69
CA ILE A 122 1.04 2.52 -17.47
C ILE A 122 1.04 1.34 -18.46
N GLU A 123 -0.09 0.68 -18.65
CA GLU A 123 -0.23 -0.40 -19.62
C GLU A 123 0.07 0.08 -21.05
N ARG A 124 -0.45 1.24 -21.45
CA ARG A 124 -0.18 1.83 -22.76
C ARG A 124 1.30 2.11 -22.94
N ARG A 125 1.96 2.72 -21.95
CA ARG A 125 3.41 3.01 -22.00
C ARG A 125 4.23 1.73 -22.11
N ARG A 126 3.88 0.68 -21.36
CA ARG A 126 4.54 -0.64 -21.42
C ARG A 126 4.36 -1.34 -22.77
N ALA A 127 3.18 -1.24 -23.37
CA ALA A 127 2.90 -1.83 -24.68
C ALA A 127 3.75 -1.22 -25.81
N LEU A 128 4.25 0.00 -25.63
CA LEU A 128 5.12 0.69 -26.59
C LEU A 128 6.62 0.37 -26.39
N GLN A 129 7.00 -0.33 -25.32
CA GLN A 129 8.40 -0.66 -25.05
C GLN A 129 8.81 -1.98 -25.73
N PRO A 130 9.99 -2.05 -26.38
CA PRO A 130 10.44 -3.25 -27.10
C PRO A 130 10.78 -4.43 -26.17
N GLU A 131 11.17 -4.17 -24.92
CA GLU A 131 11.37 -5.17 -23.87
C GLU A 131 10.11 -5.39 -23.02
N ALA A 132 8.93 -5.39 -23.65
CA ALA A 132 7.70 -5.56 -22.90
C ALA A 132 7.69 -6.93 -22.20
N GLN A 133 7.66 -6.90 -20.86
CA GLN A 133 7.60 -8.09 -20.01
C GLN A 133 6.55 -9.09 -20.55
N PRO A 134 6.78 -10.41 -20.45
CA PRO A 134 5.82 -11.40 -20.92
C PRO A 134 4.43 -11.12 -20.36
N ALA A 135 3.39 -11.33 -21.17
CA ALA A 135 2.00 -11.05 -20.80
C ALA A 135 1.60 -11.68 -19.45
N GLN A 136 2.24 -12.80 -19.12
CA GLN A 136 2.07 -13.51 -17.86
C GLN A 136 2.49 -12.69 -16.62
N GLN A 137 3.61 -11.95 -16.70
CA GLN A 137 4.06 -11.08 -15.60
C GLN A 137 3.16 -9.84 -15.44
N ARG A 138 2.61 -9.32 -16.54
CA ARG A 138 1.67 -8.17 -16.52
C ARG A 138 0.38 -8.49 -15.78
N GLN A 139 -0.10 -9.73 -15.89
CA GLN A 139 -1.33 -10.18 -15.23
C GLN A 139 -1.17 -10.36 -13.72
N LEU A 140 0.07 -10.43 -13.20
CA LEU A 140 0.36 -10.51 -11.77
C LEU A 140 0.58 -9.14 -11.11
N GLN A 141 0.77 -8.08 -11.90
CA GLN A 141 1.04 -6.74 -11.37
C GLN A 141 -0.19 -6.15 -10.70
N SER A 142 0.01 -5.47 -9.58
CA SER A 142 -1.05 -4.73 -8.93
C SER A 142 -1.61 -3.66 -9.87
N ARG A 143 -2.93 -3.48 -9.90
CA ARG A 143 -3.58 -2.39 -10.63
C ARG A 143 -3.82 -1.16 -9.75
N LEU A 144 -3.24 -1.16 -8.55
CA LEU A 144 -3.41 -0.11 -7.55
C LEU A 144 -2.31 0.94 -7.74
N VAL A 145 -2.67 2.09 -8.32
CA VAL A 145 -1.70 3.11 -8.76
C VAL A 145 -1.85 4.38 -7.92
N PRO A 146 -0.77 4.98 -7.38
CA PRO A 146 -0.86 6.24 -6.66
C PRO A 146 -1.21 7.42 -7.59
N VAL A 147 -2.15 8.26 -7.17
CA VAL A 147 -2.67 9.39 -7.96
C VAL A 147 -2.70 10.72 -7.23
N ASP A 148 -2.77 10.73 -5.89
CA ASP A 148 -2.70 11.95 -5.07
C ASP A 148 -2.19 11.62 -3.67
N ALA A 149 -1.77 12.63 -2.90
CA ALA A 149 -1.39 12.48 -1.50
C ALA A 149 -1.62 13.76 -0.69
N GLY A 150 -1.78 13.61 0.61
CA GLY A 150 -1.99 14.74 1.50
C GLY A 150 -1.84 14.39 2.99
N PRO A 151 -1.83 15.43 3.85
CA PRO A 151 -1.71 15.24 5.29
C PRO A 151 -3.04 14.81 5.95
N ASP A 152 -4.18 15.09 5.32
CA ASP A 152 -5.51 14.91 5.90
C ASP A 152 -6.34 13.88 5.15
N PHE A 153 -6.86 12.89 5.89
CA PHE A 153 -7.67 11.81 5.34
C PHE A 153 -9.03 12.30 4.84
N GLU A 154 -9.71 13.16 5.62
CA GLU A 154 -11.07 13.63 5.31
C GLU A 154 -11.11 14.41 4.00
N THR A 155 -10.13 15.29 3.82
CA THR A 155 -9.97 16.09 2.60
C THR A 155 -9.79 15.20 1.37
N LEU A 156 -9.02 14.11 1.49
CA LEU A 156 -8.83 13.16 0.40
C LEU A 156 -10.09 12.33 0.16
N LEU A 157 -10.75 11.83 1.21
CA LEU A 157 -11.97 11.06 1.09
C LEU A 157 -13.10 11.86 0.43
N ALA A 158 -13.26 13.14 0.79
CA ALA A 158 -14.25 14.03 0.18
C ALA A 158 -13.98 14.25 -1.31
N ARG A 159 -12.71 14.23 -1.74
CA ARG A 159 -12.32 14.37 -3.15
C ARG A 159 -12.43 13.07 -3.93
N TYR A 160 -12.18 11.94 -3.29
CA TYR A 160 -12.11 10.61 -3.91
C TYR A 160 -13.10 9.63 -3.23
N PRO A 161 -14.42 9.83 -3.38
CA PRO A 161 -15.41 9.05 -2.65
C PRO A 161 -15.61 7.62 -3.18
N THR A 162 -15.30 7.35 -4.45
CA THR A 162 -15.54 6.04 -5.11
C THR A 162 -14.37 5.64 -6.01
N GLY A 163 -14.13 4.34 -6.18
CA GLY A 163 -13.12 3.81 -7.12
C GLY A 163 -11.66 4.02 -6.70
N HIS A 164 -11.45 4.52 -5.49
CA HIS A 164 -10.13 4.79 -4.93
C HIS A 164 -9.98 4.10 -3.58
N LEU A 165 -8.73 3.82 -3.22
CA LEU A 165 -8.33 3.36 -1.90
C LEU A 165 -7.36 4.40 -1.33
N ILE A 166 -7.55 4.78 -0.06
CA ILE A 166 -6.67 5.74 0.60
C ILE A 166 -5.90 5.00 1.69
N LEU A 167 -4.58 4.98 1.65
CA LEU A 167 -3.77 4.28 2.65
C LEU A 167 -2.72 5.23 3.21
N ARG A 168 -2.25 4.94 4.43
CA ARG A 168 -1.06 5.60 4.93
C ARG A 168 0.16 5.06 4.24
N ALA A 169 1.08 5.94 3.91
CA ALA A 169 2.36 5.59 3.35
C ALA A 169 3.46 6.47 3.94
N VAL A 170 4.66 5.93 4.01
CA VAL A 170 5.87 6.71 4.24
C VAL A 170 6.33 7.23 2.90
N VAL A 171 6.30 8.55 2.75
CA VAL A 171 6.78 9.28 1.58
C VAL A 171 8.18 9.79 1.89
N GLY A 172 9.10 9.69 0.94
CA GLY A 172 10.44 10.27 1.04
C GLY A 172 10.80 11.03 -0.22
N LEU A 173 11.81 11.90 -0.11
CA LEU A 173 12.42 12.52 -1.28
C LEU A 173 13.49 11.60 -1.85
N THR A 174 13.66 11.66 -3.15
CA THR A 174 14.69 10.98 -3.94
C THR A 174 15.10 11.89 -5.09
N TYR A 175 16.09 11.48 -5.87
CA TYR A 175 16.56 12.27 -6.99
C TYR A 175 16.94 11.39 -8.19
N LEU A 176 17.01 12.02 -9.37
CA LEU A 176 17.66 11.51 -10.57
C LEU A 176 18.77 12.50 -10.96
N MET A 177 19.97 12.00 -11.29
CA MET A 177 21.00 12.81 -11.95
C MET A 177 20.79 12.72 -13.45
N PRO A 178 20.28 13.77 -14.12
CA PRO A 178 20.29 13.82 -15.58
C PRO A 178 21.73 13.94 -16.10
N GLU A 179 21.96 13.58 -17.36
CA GLU A 179 23.27 13.76 -18.01
C GLU A 179 23.70 15.23 -18.10
N HIS A 180 22.73 16.14 -18.19
CA HIS A 180 22.94 17.57 -18.28
C HIS A 180 22.05 18.29 -17.25
N GLY A 181 22.64 19.24 -16.52
CA GLY A 181 21.96 20.00 -15.49
C GLY A 181 22.11 19.40 -14.09
N GLY A 182 21.41 19.97 -13.13
CA GLY A 182 21.48 19.54 -11.75
C GLY A 182 20.46 18.47 -11.37
N PRO A 183 20.49 18.02 -10.11
CA PRO A 183 19.64 16.95 -9.61
C PRO A 183 18.14 17.23 -9.76
N LEU A 184 17.42 16.29 -10.37
CA LEU A 184 15.97 16.29 -10.42
C LEU A 184 15.42 15.62 -9.16
N VAL A 185 14.96 16.42 -8.21
CA VAL A 185 14.38 15.96 -6.95
C VAL A 185 12.88 15.67 -7.12
N TYR A 186 12.41 14.56 -6.56
CA TYR A 186 11.00 14.14 -6.58
C TYR A 186 10.63 13.32 -5.35
N GLY A 187 9.33 13.20 -5.09
CA GLY A 187 8.79 12.37 -4.02
C GLY A 187 8.51 10.94 -4.47
N ALA A 188 8.70 9.98 -3.58
CA ALA A 188 8.38 8.59 -3.81
C ALA A 188 7.78 7.93 -2.57
N ILE A 189 6.91 6.94 -2.79
CA ILE A 189 6.42 6.05 -1.74
C ILE A 189 7.56 5.11 -1.35
N ARG A 190 7.93 5.11 -0.07
CA ARG A 190 8.93 4.19 0.50
C ARG A 190 8.31 2.91 1.02
N LYS A 191 7.12 3.01 1.64
CA LYS A 191 6.34 1.87 2.14
C LYS A 191 4.90 2.24 2.43
N ILE A 192 3.99 1.27 2.31
CA ILE A 192 2.60 1.36 2.79
C ILE A 192 2.54 0.96 4.27
N VAL A 193 1.64 1.58 5.04
CA VAL A 193 1.49 1.35 6.48
C VAL A 193 0.01 1.16 6.85
N PRO A 194 -0.41 -0.03 7.33
CA PRO A 194 0.37 -1.26 7.34
C PRO A 194 0.59 -1.80 5.93
N GLY A 195 1.73 -2.44 5.67
CA GLY A 195 2.00 -3.09 4.38
C GLY A 195 1.42 -4.49 4.26
N GLU A 196 0.94 -5.05 5.38
CA GLU A 196 0.35 -6.38 5.48
C GLU A 196 -0.93 -6.33 6.30
N ILE A 197 -1.88 -7.20 5.98
CA ILE A 197 -3.21 -7.25 6.56
C ILE A 197 -3.44 -8.64 7.11
N ALA A 198 -3.74 -8.73 8.40
CA ALA A 198 -4.07 -10.00 9.04
C ALA A 198 -5.40 -10.55 8.51
N VAL A 199 -5.40 -11.85 8.17
CA VAL A 199 -6.60 -12.58 7.76
C VAL A 199 -7.32 -13.11 9.01
N PRO A 200 -8.57 -12.65 9.28
CA PRO A 200 -9.41 -13.19 10.34
C PRO A 200 -9.60 -14.70 10.19
N SER A 201 -9.66 -15.44 11.31
CA SER A 201 -9.75 -16.91 11.31
C SER A 201 -10.89 -17.45 10.43
N HIS A 202 -12.07 -16.84 10.46
CA HIS A 202 -13.22 -17.24 9.66
C HIS A 202 -13.02 -17.07 8.14
N LEU A 203 -12.08 -16.22 7.69
CA LEU A 203 -11.73 -16.04 6.28
C LEU A 203 -10.57 -16.94 5.84
N ARG A 204 -9.85 -17.57 6.78
CA ARG A 204 -8.68 -18.41 6.46
C ARG A 204 -9.08 -19.63 5.65
N ALA A 205 -10.14 -20.35 6.06
CA ALA A 205 -10.59 -21.56 5.39
C ALA A 205 -10.79 -21.40 3.86
N VAL A 206 -11.24 -20.23 3.40
CA VAL A 206 -11.37 -19.92 1.97
C VAL A 206 -10.02 -19.89 1.28
N LEU A 207 -9.03 -19.23 1.88
CA LEU A 207 -7.66 -19.16 1.36
C LEU A 207 -6.94 -20.51 1.46
N ASP A 208 -7.25 -21.32 2.47
CA ASP A 208 -6.67 -22.64 2.71
C ASP A 208 -7.11 -23.64 1.63
N ALA A 209 -8.35 -23.51 1.17
CA ALA A 209 -8.94 -24.35 0.13
C ALA A 209 -8.52 -23.96 -1.30
N LEU A 210 -7.74 -22.87 -1.48
CA LEU A 210 -7.32 -22.44 -2.81
C LEU A 210 -6.35 -23.45 -3.42
N PRO A 211 -6.50 -23.76 -4.72
CA PRO A 211 -5.57 -24.64 -5.39
C PRO A 211 -4.15 -24.04 -5.37
N ALA A 212 -3.16 -24.93 -5.29
CA ALA A 212 -1.77 -24.57 -5.52
C ALA A 212 -1.65 -23.90 -6.90
N ARG A 213 -0.80 -22.88 -7.00
CA ARG A 213 -0.53 -22.26 -8.30
C ARG A 213 0.13 -23.31 -9.18
N VAL A 214 -0.53 -23.69 -10.27
CA VAL A 214 0.05 -24.58 -11.27
C VAL A 214 1.21 -23.85 -11.93
N GLU A 215 2.41 -24.40 -11.86
CA GLU A 215 3.57 -23.86 -12.58
C GLU A 215 3.26 -23.84 -14.09
N GLY A 216 3.42 -22.67 -14.72
CA GLY A 216 3.09 -22.46 -16.13
C GLY A 216 1.60 -22.23 -16.43
N GLY A 217 0.71 -22.27 -15.44
CA GLY A 217 -0.72 -21.96 -15.61
C GLY A 217 -1.00 -20.46 -15.87
N PRO A 218 -2.20 -20.13 -16.36
CA PRO A 218 -2.59 -18.73 -16.54
C PRO A 218 -2.54 -18.00 -15.18
N PRO A 219 -1.90 -16.83 -15.10
CA PRO A 219 -1.64 -16.08 -13.87
C PRO A 219 -2.90 -15.29 -13.47
N LEU A 220 -4.03 -15.98 -13.41
CA LEU A 220 -5.27 -15.37 -12.97
C LEU A 220 -5.28 -15.29 -11.44
N PRO A 221 -5.82 -14.20 -10.88
CA PRO A 221 -6.03 -14.12 -9.44
C PRO A 221 -6.97 -15.24 -9.01
N ARG A 222 -6.63 -15.96 -7.94
CA ARG A 222 -7.42 -17.11 -7.44
C ARG A 222 -8.57 -16.70 -6.54
N TYR A 223 -8.56 -15.46 -6.07
CA TYR A 223 -9.56 -14.92 -5.16
C TYR A 223 -9.66 -13.41 -5.32
N GLU A 224 -10.76 -12.90 -4.79
CA GLU A 224 -10.93 -11.50 -4.45
C GLU A 224 -11.27 -11.33 -2.98
N ALA A 225 -10.98 -10.15 -2.48
CA ALA A 225 -11.11 -9.78 -1.09
C ALA A 225 -11.72 -8.39 -1.00
N GLU A 226 -12.70 -8.24 -0.11
CA GLU A 226 -13.25 -6.94 0.24
C GLU A 226 -12.39 -6.30 1.32
N LEU A 227 -11.69 -5.24 0.94
CA LEU A 227 -10.91 -4.43 1.84
C LEU A 227 -11.72 -3.22 2.30
N ALA A 228 -11.82 -3.04 3.61
CA ALA A 228 -12.49 -1.90 4.20
C ALA A 228 -11.53 -1.05 5.03
N MET A 229 -11.79 0.25 5.06
CA MET A 229 -11.13 1.16 5.96
C MET A 229 -11.93 1.36 7.24
N GLY A 230 -11.28 1.03 8.36
CA GLY A 230 -11.87 1.22 9.67
C GLY A 230 -11.80 2.67 10.16
N ARG A 231 -12.44 2.91 11.30
CA ARG A 231 -12.54 4.23 11.94
C ARG A 231 -11.18 4.85 12.27
N LEU A 232 -10.17 4.04 12.60
CA LEU A 232 -8.82 4.48 12.92
C LEU A 232 -7.93 4.59 11.67
N GLY A 233 -8.52 4.47 10.47
CA GLY A 233 -7.77 4.48 9.22
C GLY A 233 -6.79 3.32 9.10
N ILE A 234 -7.14 2.18 9.72
CA ILE A 234 -6.43 0.91 9.58
C ILE A 234 -7.29 0.02 8.67
N PRO A 235 -6.73 -0.49 7.56
CA PRO A 235 -7.45 -1.36 6.65
C PRO A 235 -7.69 -2.75 7.28
N TYR A 236 -8.81 -3.39 6.95
CA TYR A 236 -9.14 -4.74 7.38
C TYR A 236 -9.98 -5.48 6.33
N LEU A 237 -9.87 -6.81 6.31
CA LEU A 237 -10.66 -7.67 5.42
C LEU A 237 -12.07 -7.84 5.97
N ARG A 238 -13.07 -7.66 5.09
CA ARG A 238 -14.49 -7.96 5.37
C ARG A 238 -14.92 -9.31 4.82
N GLY A 239 -14.35 -9.71 3.69
CA GLY A 239 -14.72 -10.94 3.01
C GLY A 239 -13.62 -11.36 2.04
N VAL A 240 -13.59 -12.65 1.74
CA VAL A 240 -12.75 -13.26 0.70
C VAL A 240 -13.62 -14.28 -0.02
N ARG A 241 -13.61 -14.27 -1.35
CA ARG A 241 -14.28 -15.27 -2.16
C ARG A 241 -13.34 -15.82 -3.24
N PRO A 242 -13.38 -17.14 -3.51
CA PRO A 242 -12.61 -17.71 -4.60
C PRO A 242 -13.14 -17.17 -5.94
N LEU A 243 -12.22 -16.98 -6.88
CA LEU A 243 -12.56 -16.72 -8.26
C LEU A 243 -12.65 -18.06 -9.02
N PRO A 244 -13.58 -18.19 -9.97
CA PRO A 244 -13.74 -19.39 -10.78
C PRO A 244 -12.56 -19.65 -11.72
#